data_AF-A0A2R7L4T1-F1
#
_entry.id   AF-A0A2R7L4T1-F1
#
_cell.length_a   1.000
_cell.length_b   1.000
_cell.length_c   1.000
_cell.angle_alpha   90.00
_cell.angle_beta   90.00
_cell.angle_gamma   90.00
#
_symmetry.space_group_name_H-M   'P 1'
#
loop_
_entity.id
_entity.type
_entity.pdbx_description
1 polymer ?
#
loop_
_entity_poly.entity_id
_entity_poly.type
_entity_poly.pdbx_seq_one_letter_code
_entity_poly.pdbx_strand_id
1 'polypeptide(L)'
;MVRNLTGKVVAPAQDPTALADQAWFEAHPERHFHLRDPAPLEFREPLGEAGDGFSWRVLVVRLDGGSRLRLPVSLAWDLHNDHARDSHLALLFDQVAPDQARSMLNRARTNPEKPAG
;
A
#
# COMPACT_ATOMS: atom_id res chain seq x y z
N MET A 1 -6.59 18.67 8.09
CA MET A 1 -6.17 18.92 6.69
C MET A 1 -5.52 17.65 6.18
N VAL A 2 -6.10 16.99 5.18
CA VAL A 2 -5.55 15.76 4.61
C VAL A 2 -4.54 16.17 3.54
N ARG A 3 -3.25 15.88 3.75
CA ARG A 3 -2.21 16.10 2.74
C ARG A 3 -2.31 14.97 1.72
N ASN A 4 -2.57 15.32 0.47
CA ASN A 4 -2.57 14.39 -0.65
C ASN A 4 -1.14 13.86 -0.86
N LEU A 5 -0.82 12.73 -0.24
CA LEU A 5 0.42 12.01 -0.46
C LEU A 5 0.24 11.12 -1.69
N THR A 6 0.95 11.43 -2.76
CA THR A 6 0.89 10.71 -4.03
C THR A 6 1.39 9.27 -3.85
N GLY A 7 0.50 8.29 -3.98
CA GLY A 7 0.86 6.87 -3.94
C GLY A 7 1.83 6.48 -5.04
N LYS A 8 2.71 5.52 -4.77
CA LYS A 8 3.69 5.00 -5.74
C LYS A 8 3.30 3.59 -6.17
N VAL A 9 3.21 3.36 -7.48
CA VAL A 9 3.11 2.00 -8.05
C VAL A 9 4.50 1.45 -8.26
N VAL A 10 4.71 0.20 -7.85
CA VAL A 10 6.00 -0.47 -7.92
C VAL A 10 5.83 -1.81 -8.65
N ALA A 11 6.68 -2.02 -9.66
CA ALA A 11 6.74 -3.27 -10.41
C ALA A 11 7.50 -4.35 -9.61
N PRO A 12 7.23 -5.65 -9.86
CA PRO A 12 7.98 -6.73 -9.24
C PRO A 12 9.48 -6.55 -9.58
N ALA A 13 10.33 -6.46 -8.55
CA ALA A 13 11.80 -6.36 -8.61
C ALA A 13 12.47 -4.97 -8.81
N GLN A 14 11.80 -3.84 -8.51
CA GLN A 14 12.47 -2.52 -8.59
C GLN A 14 13.28 -2.12 -7.34
N ASP A 15 13.01 -2.69 -6.16
CA ASP A 15 13.68 -2.31 -4.90
C ASP A 15 13.60 -3.44 -3.84
N PRO A 16 14.47 -3.47 -2.81
CA PRO A 16 14.45 -4.50 -1.76
C PRO A 16 13.11 -4.56 -1.02
N THR A 17 12.42 -3.43 -0.85
CA THR A 17 11.05 -3.40 -0.33
C THR A 17 10.06 -4.11 -1.25
N ALA A 18 10.24 -4.07 -2.58
CA ALA A 18 9.36 -4.73 -3.53
C ALA A 18 9.51 -6.25 -3.47
N LEU A 19 10.73 -6.73 -3.26
CA LEU A 19 11.00 -8.14 -3.04
C LEU A 19 10.43 -8.62 -1.70
N ALA A 20 10.55 -7.82 -0.64
CA ALA A 20 9.98 -8.13 0.66
C ALA A 20 8.43 -8.16 0.62
N ASP A 21 7.80 -7.14 0.01
CA ASP A 21 6.36 -7.09 -0.19
C ASP A 21 5.88 -8.32 -1.00
N GLN A 22 6.63 -8.68 -2.04
CA GLN A 22 6.34 -9.84 -2.86
C GLN A 22 6.37 -11.14 -2.05
N ALA A 23 7.47 -11.40 -1.35
CA ALA A 23 7.64 -12.60 -0.54
C ALA A 23 6.54 -12.71 0.54
N TRP A 24 6.12 -11.58 1.12
CA TRP A 24 5.04 -11.56 2.11
C TRP A 24 3.70 -11.98 1.49
N PHE A 25 3.33 -11.46 0.32
CA PHE A 25 2.09 -11.85 -0.37
C PHE A 25 2.13 -13.27 -0.94
N GLU A 26 3.31 -13.78 -1.29
CA GLU A 26 3.49 -15.18 -1.67
C GLU A 26 3.29 -16.12 -0.47
N ALA A 27 3.71 -15.69 0.73
CA ALA A 27 3.47 -16.42 1.98
C ALA A 27 2.02 -16.32 2.49
N HIS A 28 1.29 -15.26 2.12
CA HIS A 28 -0.10 -15.00 2.53
C HIS A 28 -1.01 -14.80 1.30
N PRO A 29 -1.25 -15.85 0.50
CA PRO A 29 -1.97 -15.74 -0.77
C PRO A 29 -3.44 -15.29 -0.62
N GLU A 30 -4.02 -15.44 0.58
CA GLU A 30 -5.38 -15.00 0.93
C GLU A 30 -5.48 -13.50 1.26
N ARG A 31 -4.35 -12.81 1.39
CA ARG A 31 -4.30 -11.38 1.75
C ARG A 31 -4.19 -10.51 0.51
N HIS A 32 -5.00 -9.46 0.44
CA HIS A 32 -4.90 -8.42 -0.60
C HIS A 32 -4.20 -7.16 -0.10
N PHE A 33 -4.15 -6.98 1.21
CA PHE A 33 -3.51 -5.84 1.86
C PHE A 33 -2.41 -6.30 2.83
N HIS A 34 -1.34 -5.52 2.88
CA HIS A 34 -0.25 -5.69 3.83
C HIS A 34 0.06 -4.34 4.48
N LEU A 35 0.19 -4.31 5.80
CA LEU A 35 0.57 -3.11 6.54
C LEU A 35 1.97 -3.32 7.13
N ARG A 36 2.88 -2.38 6.87
CA ARG A 36 4.23 -2.42 7.42
C ARG A 36 4.77 -1.05 7.74
N ASP A 37 5.92 -1.03 8.40
CA ASP A 37 6.67 0.20 8.58
C ASP A 37 7.28 0.71 7.27
N PRO A 38 7.38 2.03 7.09
CA PRO A 38 8.10 2.62 5.97
C PRO A 38 9.58 2.26 6.07
N ALA A 39 10.15 1.82 4.95
CA ALA A 39 11.59 1.61 4.87
C ALA A 39 12.32 2.96 4.79
N PRO A 40 13.60 3.03 5.22
CA PRO A 40 14.40 4.23 5.06
C PRO A 40 14.43 4.69 3.60
N LEU A 41 14.13 5.98 3.36
CA LEU A 41 14.14 6.61 2.03
C LEU A 41 13.17 5.99 1.01
N GLU A 42 12.15 5.26 1.47
CA GLU A 42 11.15 4.64 0.59
C GLU A 42 10.35 5.67 -0.22
N PHE A 43 10.06 6.82 0.39
CA PHE A 43 9.34 7.93 -0.24
C PHE A 43 10.31 9.08 -0.54
N ARG A 44 10.18 9.64 -1.74
CA ARG A 44 11.01 10.77 -2.21
C ARG A 44 10.71 12.06 -1.46
N GLU A 45 9.47 12.23 -1.03
CA GLU A 45 9.02 13.38 -0.23
C GLU A 45 8.89 12.97 1.24
N PRO A 46 9.32 13.82 2.19
CA PRO A 46 9.11 13.55 3.60
C PRO A 46 7.61 13.50 3.89
N LEU A 47 7.17 12.40 4.51
CA LEU A 47 5.75 12.18 4.85
C LEU A 47 5.20 13.27 5.80
N GLY A 48 6.08 13.97 6.51
CA GLY A 48 5.74 14.97 7.52
C GLY A 48 5.55 14.32 8.88
N GLU A 49 4.90 15.03 9.81
CA GLU A 49 4.57 14.45 11.12
C GLU A 49 3.25 13.69 11.05
N ALA A 50 3.22 12.49 11.64
CA ALA A 50 2.02 11.66 11.70
C ALA A 50 0.97 12.22 12.67
N GLY A 51 1.39 13.02 13.66
CA GLY A 51 0.57 13.53 14.76
C GLY A 51 0.78 12.75 16.06
N ASP A 52 0.50 13.37 17.21
CA ASP A 52 0.65 12.75 18.53
C ASP A 52 -0.22 11.48 18.66
N GLY A 53 0.42 10.36 19.01
CA GLY A 53 -0.24 9.05 19.12
C GLY A 53 -0.42 8.30 17.79
N PHE A 54 0.10 8.84 16.67
CA PHE A 54 0.06 8.22 15.35
C PHE A 54 1.47 7.93 14.82
N SER A 55 1.62 6.87 14.04
CA SER A 55 2.85 6.56 13.30
C SER A 55 2.57 6.41 11.82
N TRP A 56 3.58 6.74 11.01
CA TRP A 56 3.55 6.44 9.59
C TRP A 56 3.70 4.93 9.39
N ARG A 57 2.78 4.37 8.62
CA ARG A 57 2.82 3.01 8.10
C ARG A 57 2.66 3.07 6.58
N VAL A 58 3.01 1.99 5.92
CA VAL A 58 2.82 1.79 4.49
C VAL A 58 1.77 0.72 4.30
N LEU A 59 0.65 1.12 3.72
CA LEU A 59 -0.38 0.23 3.24
C LEU A 59 0.00 -0.22 1.82
N VAL A 60 0.36 -1.49 1.69
CA VAL A 60 0.67 -2.12 0.42
C VAL A 60 -0.55 -2.88 -0.07
N VAL A 61 -0.97 -2.59 -1.30
CA VAL A 61 -2.12 -3.22 -1.95
C VAL A 61 -1.64 -4.01 -3.14
N ARG A 62 -2.04 -5.29 -3.20
CA ARG A 62 -1.80 -6.12 -4.36
C ARG A 62 -2.75 -5.69 -5.49
N LEU A 63 -2.19 -5.40 -6.65
CA LEU A 63 -2.94 -5.17 -7.89
C LEU A 63 -2.89 -6.42 -8.77
N ASP A 64 -3.82 -6.50 -9.72
CA ASP A 64 -3.79 -7.52 -10.77
C ASP A 64 -2.49 -7.41 -11.60
N GLY A 65 -1.99 -8.55 -12.09
CA GLY A 65 -0.74 -8.63 -12.85
C GLY A 65 0.55 -8.55 -12.01
N GLY A 66 0.46 -8.70 -10.68
CA GLY A 66 1.64 -8.80 -9.80
C GLY A 66 2.26 -7.47 -9.40
N SER A 67 1.69 -6.36 -9.86
CA SER A 67 2.05 -5.01 -9.40
C SER A 67 1.52 -4.75 -7.99
N ARG A 68 2.17 -3.85 -7.25
CA ARG A 68 1.68 -3.40 -5.94
C ARG A 68 1.64 -1.88 -5.87
N LEU A 69 0.66 -1.35 -5.14
CA LEU A 69 0.56 0.06 -4.80
C LEU A 69 0.98 0.25 -3.35
N ARG A 70 1.80 1.27 -3.07
CA ARG A 70 2.21 1.65 -1.72
C ARG A 70 1.65 3.01 -1.36
N LEU A 71 0.95 3.07 -0.24
CA LEU A 71 0.37 4.29 0.29
C LEU A 71 0.89 4.56 1.70
N PRO A 72 1.51 5.72 1.95
CA PRO A 72 1.81 6.14 3.30
C PRO A 72 0.51 6.52 4.02
N VAL A 73 0.30 5.95 5.21
CA VAL A 73 -0.89 6.16 6.05
C VAL A 73 -0.45 6.46 7.47
N SER A 74 -1.08 7.43 8.13
CA SER A 74 -0.88 7.67 9.56
C SER A 74 -1.93 6.88 10.34
N LEU A 75 -1.48 6.00 11.23
CA LEU A 75 -2.35 5.11 12.02
C LEU A 75 -2.00 5.24 13.50
N ALA A 76 -3.01 5.08 14.36
CA ALA A 76 -2.80 5.10 15.81
C ALA A 76 -1.83 3.97 16.20
N TRP A 77 -0.92 4.23 17.14
CA TRP A 77 0.11 3.25 17.54
C TRP A 77 -0.45 1.92 18.05
N ASP A 78 -1.66 1.95 18.59
CA ASP A 78 -2.35 0.77 19.12
C ASP A 78 -2.76 -0.22 18.00
N LEU A 79 -2.83 0.24 16.75
CA LEU A 79 -3.15 -0.62 15.62
C LEU A 79 -1.93 -1.46 15.24
N HIS A 80 -2.02 -2.76 15.53
CA HIS A 80 -0.98 -3.73 15.22
C HIS A 80 -1.04 -4.18 13.74
N ASN A 81 0.10 -4.12 13.06
CA ASN A 81 0.24 -4.45 11.65
C ASN A 81 -0.24 -5.88 11.31
N ASP A 82 0.10 -6.86 12.14
CA ASP A 82 -0.27 -8.28 11.92
C ASP A 82 -1.74 -8.60 12.18
N HIS A 83 -2.40 -7.82 13.04
CA HIS A 83 -3.79 -8.06 13.43
C HIS A 83 -4.82 -7.33 12.58
N ALA A 84 -4.37 -6.43 11.70
CA ALA A 84 -5.25 -5.72 10.79
C ALA A 84 -5.92 -6.70 9.80
N ARG A 85 -7.26 -6.73 9.84
CA ARG A 85 -8.05 -7.54 8.91
C ARG A 85 -8.09 -6.87 7.55
N ASP A 86 -8.08 -7.69 6.50
CA ASP A 86 -8.12 -7.25 5.10
C ASP A 86 -9.30 -6.31 4.82
N SER A 87 -10.47 -6.60 5.41
CA SER A 87 -11.67 -5.75 5.31
C SER A 87 -11.50 -4.37 5.96
N HIS A 88 -10.76 -4.27 7.06
CA HIS A 88 -10.48 -3.00 7.72
C HIS A 88 -9.44 -2.19 6.92
N LEU A 89 -8.43 -2.87 6.38
CA LEU A 89 -7.42 -2.26 5.51
C LEU A 89 -8.01 -1.76 4.19
N ALA A 90 -9.01 -2.46 3.64
CA ALA A 90 -9.76 -2.02 2.47
C ALA A 90 -10.55 -0.72 2.74
N LEU A 91 -11.16 -0.60 3.92
CA LEU A 91 -11.85 0.63 4.32
C LEU A 91 -10.87 1.78 4.52
N LEU A 92 -9.73 1.53 5.17
CA LEU A 92 -8.67 2.52 5.31
C LEU A 92 -8.15 2.97 3.95
N PHE A 93 -7.94 2.04 3.02
CA PHE A 93 -7.58 2.36 1.64
C PHE A 93 -8.59 3.31 1.00
N ASP A 94 -9.89 3.02 1.10
CA ASP A 94 -10.92 3.91 0.55
C ASP A 94 -11.05 5.25 1.31
N GLN A 95 -10.47 5.41 2.49
CA GLN A 95 -10.48 6.70 3.18
C GLN A 95 -9.26 7.56 2.79
N VAL A 96 -8.10 6.93 2.64
CA VAL A 96 -6.81 7.62 2.50
C VAL A 96 -6.29 7.65 1.06
N ALA A 97 -6.76 6.75 0.20
CA ALA A 97 -6.29 6.68 -1.17
C ALA A 97 -6.70 7.96 -1.92
N PRO A 98 -5.73 8.70 -2.50
CA PRO A 98 -6.06 9.80 -3.40
C PRO A 98 -6.86 9.28 -4.60
N ASP A 99 -7.67 10.13 -5.23
CA ASP A 99 -8.52 9.75 -6.38
C ASP A 99 -7.73 9.02 -7.48
N GLN A 100 -6.47 9.41 -7.66
CA GLN A 100 -5.55 8.75 -8.58
C GLN A 100 -5.27 7.29 -8.20
N ALA A 101 -4.97 7.00 -6.93
CA ALA A 101 -4.75 5.65 -6.43
C ALA A 101 -6.01 4.78 -6.51
N ARG A 102 -7.18 5.33 -6.20
CA ARG A 102 -8.47 4.63 -6.36
C ARG A 102 -8.75 4.32 -7.84
N SER A 103 -8.47 5.27 -8.72
CA SER A 103 -8.61 5.10 -10.16
C SER A 103 -7.66 4.01 -10.69
N MET A 104 -6.46 3.88 -10.14
CA MET A 104 -5.52 2.81 -10.50
C MET A 104 -6.01 1.43 -10.02
N LEU A 105 -6.53 1.32 -8.79
CA LEU A 105 -7.14 0.08 -8.30
C LEU A 105 -8.35 -0.31 -9.15
N ASN A 106 -9.23 0.65 -9.46
CA ASN A 106 -10.40 0.39 -10.30
C ASN A 106 -9.99 -0.04 -11.70
N ARG A 107 -8.99 0.61 -12.30
CA ARG A 107 -8.46 0.25 -13.62
C ARG A 107 -7.83 -1.14 -13.64
N ALA A 108 -7.11 -1.53 -12.59
CA ALA A 108 -6.57 -2.88 -12.44
C ALA A 108 -7.70 -3.93 -12.37
N ARG A 109 -8.79 -3.63 -11.66
CA ARG A 109 -9.97 -4.50 -11.55
C ARG A 109 -10.78 -4.61 -12.84
N THR A 110 -10.80 -3.57 -13.67
CA THR A 110 -11.58 -3.54 -14.93
C THR A 110 -10.78 -3.90 -16.17
N ASN A 111 -9.45 -3.93 -16.10
CA ASN A 111 -8.58 -4.22 -17.24
C ASN A 111 -7.63 -5.39 -16.90
N PRO A 112 -8.07 -6.65 -17.06
CA PRO A 112 -7.17 -7.79 -17.04
C PRO A 112 -6.36 -7.79 -18.33
N GLU A 113 -5.34 -6.93 -18.45
CA GLU A 113 -4.47 -6.94 -19.63
C GLU A 113 -3.60 -8.19 -19.61
N LYS A 114 -4.16 -9.21 -20.25
CA LYS A 114 -3.57 -10.11 -21.25
C LYS A 114 -2.04 -10.14 -21.26
N PRO A 115 -1.40 -11.31 -21.08
CA PRO A 115 0.04 -11.43 -21.21
C PRO A 115 0.44 -11.01 -22.64
N ALA A 116 1.36 -10.05 -22.73
CA ALA A 116 1.99 -9.70 -24.00
C ALA A 116 2.77 -10.93 -24.49
N GLY A 117 2.30 -11.50 -25.60
CA GLY A 117 3.03 -12.49 -26.38
C GLY A 117 4.06 -11.85 -27.31
#